data_AF-A0A7C5XUH1-F1
#
_entry.id   AF-A0A7C5XUH1-F1
#
_cell.length_a   1.000
_cell.length_b   1.000
_cell.length_c   1.000
_cell.angle_alpha   90.00
_cell.angle_beta   90.00
_cell.angle_gamma   90.00
#
_symmetry.space_group_name_H-M   'P 1'
#
loop_
_entity.id
_entity.type
_entity.pdbx_description
1 polymer ?
#
loop_
_entity_poly.entity_id
_entity_poly.type
_entity_poly.pdbx_seq_one_letter_code
_entity_poly.pdbx_strand_id
1 'polypeptide(L)' 'LHKAAFVRSVQRLVPELGDDQLVRGGAGVRAQALAPDGALLDDFAIVRGERMVHVLNAPSPAATASIAIGRTIARMVSE' A
#
# COMPACT_ATOMS: atom_id res chain seq x y z
N LEU A 1 -6.83 9.95 -15.61
CA LEU A 1 -6.82 8.51 -15.96
C LEU A 1 -7.54 8.31 -17.29
N HIS A 2 -6.84 7.86 -18.33
CA HIS A 2 -7.44 7.63 -19.66
C HIS A 2 -7.83 6.16 -19.85
N LYS A 3 -9.14 5.88 -19.94
CA LYS A 3 -9.69 4.51 -20.06
C LYS A 3 -9.06 3.73 -21.23
N ALA A 4 -8.99 4.34 -22.41
CA ALA A 4 -8.41 3.71 -23.60
C ALA A 4 -6.93 3.31 -23.42
N ALA A 5 -6.13 4.12 -22.71
CA ALA A 5 -4.74 3.77 -22.43
C ALA A 5 -4.62 2.57 -21.48
N PHE A 6 -5.53 2.48 -20.50
CA PHE A 6 -5.58 1.35 -19.59
C PHE A 6 -6.02 0.05 -20.29
N VAL A 7 -7.06 0.10 -21.15
CA VAL A 7 -7.50 -1.03 -21.99
C VAL A 7 -6.32 -1.59 -22.80
N ARG A 8 -5.62 -0.73 -23.56
CA ARG A 8 -4.44 -1.14 -24.34
C ARG A 8 -3.34 -1.78 -23.48
N SER A 9 -3.19 -1.35 -22.23
CA SER A 9 -2.20 -1.91 -21.32
C SER A 9 -2.58 -3.30 -20.84
N VAL A 10 -3.85 -3.51 -20.48
CA VAL A 10 -4.38 -4.79 -20.00
C VAL A 10 -4.42 -5.82 -21.14
N GLN A 11 -4.72 -5.39 -22.37
CA GLN A 11 -4.75 -6.27 -23.56
C GLN A 11 -3.43 -6.97 -23.88
N ARG A 12 -2.29 -6.52 -23.31
CA ARG A 12 -1.02 -7.27 -23.39
C ARG A 12 -1.06 -8.60 -22.62
N LEU A 13 -1.92 -8.71 -21.61
CA LEU A 13 -2.12 -9.91 -20.80
C LEU A 13 -3.42 -10.64 -21.15
N VAL A 14 -4.48 -9.90 -21.48
CA VAL A 14 -5.82 -10.43 -21.83
C VAL A 14 -6.32 -9.78 -23.12
N PRO A 15 -5.92 -10.26 -24.31
CA PRO A 15 -6.16 -9.59 -25.60
C PRO A 15 -7.63 -9.39 -25.97
N GLU A 16 -8.51 -10.30 -25.53
CA GLU A 16 -9.95 -10.30 -25.81
C GLU A 16 -10.72 -9.23 -25.03
N LEU A 17 -10.07 -8.54 -24.09
CA LEU A 17 -10.73 -7.58 -23.21
C LEU A 17 -11.12 -6.30 -23.98
N GLY A 18 -12.42 -6.02 -24.02
CA GLY A 18 -13.05 -4.83 -24.59
C GLY A 18 -13.14 -3.67 -23.60
N ASP A 19 -13.44 -2.47 -24.11
CA ASP A 19 -13.59 -1.28 -23.29
C ASP A 19 -14.90 -1.28 -22.49
N ASP A 20 -15.97 -1.84 -23.02
CA ASP A 20 -17.27 -2.07 -22.40
C ASP A 20 -17.20 -2.95 -21.15
N GLN A 21 -16.19 -3.82 -21.07
CA GLN A 21 -15.93 -4.69 -19.92
C GLN A 21 -15.20 -3.99 -18.76
N LEU A 22 -14.76 -2.73 -18.94
CA LEU A 22 -14.11 -1.94 -17.90
C LEU A 22 -15.02 -0.84 -17.37
N VAL A 23 -15.23 -0.87 -16.05
CA VAL A 23 -15.89 0.21 -15.30
C VAL A 23 -14.87 1.07 -14.59
N ARG A 24 -15.22 2.32 -14.29
CA ARG A 24 -14.35 3.20 -13.51
C ARG A 24 -14.28 2.68 -12.06
N GLY A 25 -13.07 2.37 -11.61
CA GLY A 25 -12.78 2.08 -10.21
C GLY A 25 -12.48 3.34 -9.39
N GLY A 26 -12.38 3.16 -8.07
CA GLY A 26 -11.86 4.16 -7.15
C GLY A 26 -10.34 4.32 -7.25
N ALA A 27 -9.80 5.34 -6.58
CA ALA A 27 -8.37 5.52 -6.38
C ALA A 27 -8.01 5.22 -4.92
N GLY A 28 -6.92 4.50 -4.71
CA GLY A 28 -6.34 4.31 -3.39
C GLY A 28 -5.21 5.31 -3.12
N VAL A 29 -5.06 5.73 -1.87
CA VAL A 29 -3.91 6.51 -1.40
C VAL A 29 -3.01 5.59 -0.61
N ARG A 30 -1.72 5.55 -0.95
CA ARG A 30 -0.73 4.80 -0.17
C ARG A 30 -0.24 5.65 1.00
N ALA A 31 -0.33 5.11 2.21
CA ALA A 31 0.34 5.66 3.39
C ALA A 31 1.84 5.34 3.30
N GLN A 32 2.54 6.10 2.44
CA GLN A 32 3.95 5.94 2.14
C GLN A 32 4.74 7.05 2.82
N ALA A 33 5.66 6.68 3.69
CA ALA A 33 6.56 7.64 4.33
C ALA A 33 7.69 8.07 3.40
N LEU A 34 8.12 9.32 3.58
CA LEU A 34 9.25 9.95 2.91
C LEU A 34 10.32 10.26 3.96
N ALA A 35 11.55 9.85 3.69
CA ALA A 35 12.71 10.20 4.50
C ALA A 35 13.08 11.69 4.28
N PRO A 36 13.84 12.30 5.21
CA PRO A 36 14.26 13.71 5.08
C PRO A 36 15.08 14.01 3.82
N ASP A 37 15.74 13.01 3.23
CA ASP A 37 16.48 13.10 1.97
C ASP A 37 15.59 12.95 0.72
N GLY A 38 14.28 12.74 0.90
CA GLY A 38 13.33 12.54 -0.19
C GLY A 38 13.23 11.08 -0.65
N ALA A 39 13.88 10.13 0.00
CA ALA A 39 13.71 8.70 -0.32
C ALA A 39 12.37 8.18 0.19
N LEU A 40 11.70 7.35 -0.60
CA LEU A 40 10.53 6.61 -0.13
C LEU A 40 11.00 5.46 0.77
N LEU A 41 10.34 5.28 1.91
CA LEU A 41 10.65 4.14 2.78
C LEU A 41 10.03 2.86 2.22
N ASP A 42 10.84 1.90 1.81
CA ASP A 42 10.34 0.65 1.25
C ASP A 42 9.81 -0.33 2.32
N ASP A 43 10.29 -0.23 3.57
CA ASP A 43 9.95 -1.14 4.66
C ASP A 43 9.07 -0.48 5.75
N PHE A 44 8.55 -1.28 6.67
CA PHE A 44 7.76 -0.82 7.81
C PHE A 44 8.56 0.16 8.68
N ALA A 45 7.96 1.30 8.99
CA ALA A 45 8.52 2.27 9.93
C ALA A 45 7.63 2.32 11.16
N ILE A 46 8.11 1.75 12.27
CA ILE A 46 7.41 1.72 13.55
C ILE A 46 8.30 2.39 14.60
N VAL A 47 7.79 3.44 15.26
CA VAL A 47 8.53 4.22 16.25
C VAL A 47 7.86 4.11 17.61
N ARG A 48 8.65 3.85 18.67
CA ARG A 48 8.18 3.84 20.06
C ARG A 48 8.42 5.21 20.71
N GLY A 49 7.46 5.66 21.52
CA GLY A 49 7.60 6.76 22.48
C GLY A 49 7.14 6.30 23.87
N GLU A 50 7.22 7.16 24.88
CA GLU A 50 7.02 6.79 26.31
C GLU A 50 5.74 5.98 26.58
N ARG A 51 4.63 6.30 25.90
CA ARG A 51 3.35 5.59 26.02
C ARG A 51 2.64 5.42 24.68
N MET A 52 3.42 5.26 23.61
CA MET A 52 2.89 5.30 22.25
C MET A 52 3.73 4.43 21.29
N VAL A 53 3.03 3.81 20.35
CA VAL A 53 3.65 3.14 19.19
C VAL A 53 3.05 3.74 17.93
N HIS A 54 3.90 4.35 17.10
CA HIS A 54 3.51 4.97 15.84
C HIS A 54 3.86 4.05 14.69
N VAL A 55 2.86 3.68 13.88
CA VAL A 55 3.06 3.00 12.60
C VAL A 55 3.09 4.08 11.52
N LEU A 56 4.28 4.54 11.15
CA LEU A 56 4.48 5.64 10.22
C LEU A 56 4.47 5.19 8.76
N ASN A 57 4.94 3.98 8.50
CA ASN A 57 4.96 3.40 7.15
C ASN A 57 4.54 1.93 7.22
N ALA A 58 3.55 1.57 6.41
CA ALA A 58 3.15 0.19 6.20
C ALA A 58 2.75 -0.01 4.74
N PRO A 59 3.73 -0.05 3.82
CA PRO A 59 3.47 -0.17 2.41
C PRO A 59 2.95 -1.57 2.06
N SER A 60 2.58 -1.77 0.80
CA SER A 60 2.19 -3.09 0.31
C SER A 60 3.30 -4.11 0.61
N PRO A 61 2.99 -5.28 1.20
CA PRO A 61 1.69 -5.93 1.27
C PRO A 61 0.97 -5.84 2.65
N ALA A 62 0.86 -4.65 3.25
CA ALA A 62 0.26 -4.46 4.58
C ALA A 62 -1.13 -5.10 4.78
N ALA A 63 -2.01 -5.09 3.77
CA ALA A 63 -3.33 -5.73 3.88
C ALA A 63 -3.20 -7.24 4.12
N THR A 64 -2.38 -7.91 3.32
CA THR A 64 -2.10 -9.36 3.42
C THR A 64 -1.39 -9.70 4.73
N ALA A 65 -0.43 -8.87 5.17
CA ALA A 65 0.38 -9.11 6.36
C ALA A 65 -0.21 -8.52 7.66
N SER A 66 -1.43 -7.97 7.60
CA SER A 66 -2.03 -7.15 8.67
C SER A 66 -2.03 -7.83 10.05
N ILE A 67 -2.36 -9.13 10.12
CA ILE A 67 -2.39 -9.88 11.38
C ILE A 67 -0.98 -10.05 11.96
N ALA A 68 0.02 -10.34 11.12
CA ALA A 68 1.40 -10.50 11.59
C ALA A 68 1.97 -9.16 12.10
N ILE A 69 1.69 -8.07 11.39
CA ILE A 69 2.04 -6.70 11.80
C ILE A 69 1.37 -6.38 13.14
N GLY A 70 0.08 -6.65 13.27
CA GLY A 70 -0.68 -6.41 14.50
C GLY A 70 -0.12 -7.17 15.70
N ARG A 71 0.28 -8.44 15.54
CA ARG A 71 0.94 -9.23 16.60
C ARG A 71 2.28 -8.62 17.02
N THR A 72 3.06 -8.14 16.06
CA THR A 72 4.33 -7.48 16.36
C THR A 72 4.11 -6.19 17.13
N ILE A 73 3.14 -5.35 16.74
CA ILE A 73 2.79 -4.12 17.46
C ILE A 73 2.28 -4.45 18.88
N ALA A 74 1.41 -5.44 19.04
CA ALA A 74 0.90 -5.84 20.35
C ALA A 74 2.02 -6.28 21.31
N ARG A 75 3.02 -7.01 20.80
CA ARG A 75 4.23 -7.36 21.56
C ARG A 75 5.01 -6.13 21.98
N MET A 76 5.20 -5.17 21.07
CA MET A 76 5.90 -3.92 21.36
C MET A 76 5.25 -3.08 22.45
N VAL A 77 3.92 -3.16 22.62
CA VAL A 77 3.17 -2.43 23.65
C VAL A 77 3.16 -3.16 25.00
N SER A 78 3.42 -4.47 24.99
CA SER A 78 3.40 -5.30 26.21
C SER A 78 4.77 -5.37 26.93
N GLU A 79 5.83 -4.90 26.26
CA GLU A 79 7.20 -4.76 26.78
C GLU A 79 7.41 -3.36 27.36
#